data_AF-A0A8T5SUZ0-F1
#
_entry.id   AF-A0A8T5SUZ0-F1
#
_cell.length_a   1.000
_cell.length_b   1.000
_cell.length_c   1.000
_cell.angle_alpha   90.00
_cell.angle_beta   90.00
_cell.angle_gamma   90.00
#
_symmetry.space_group_name_H-M   'P 1'
#
loop_
_entity.id
_entity.type
_entity.pdbx_description
1 polymer ?
#
loop_
_entity_poly.entity_id
_entity_poly.type
_entity_poly.pdbx_seq_one_letter_code
_entity_poly.pdbx_strand_id
1 'polypeptide(L)' 'LGNLHRKMLLISSMHFMDPYNFDLERVQRCCIHYAVPDGRIIPFCSMNSIHRTKIEEKLGTPLKEWKQKHKIGIGEVA' A
#
# COMPACT_ATOMS: atom_id res chain seq x y z
N LEU A 1 -18.91 -23.67 14.60
CA LEU A 1 -17.73 -22.84 14.25
C LEU A 1 -18.08 -21.44 13.73
N GLY A 2 -19.00 -21.27 12.77
CA GLY A 2 -19.24 -19.96 12.12
C GLY A 2 -19.64 -18.79 13.02
N ASN A 3 -20.46 -19.01 14.06
CA ASN A 3 -20.89 -17.94 14.97
C ASN A 3 -19.76 -17.40 15.87
N LEU A 4 -18.74 -18.22 16.16
CA LEU A 4 -17.57 -17.82 16.93
C LEU A 4 -16.66 -16.90 16.10
N HIS A 5 -16.37 -17.28 14.85
CA HIS A 5 -15.56 -16.46 13.93
C HIS A 5 -16.12 -15.04 13.74
N ARG A 6 -17.44 -14.86 13.73
CA ARG A 6 -18.07 -13.53 13.62
C ARG A 6 -17.86 -12.63 14.83
N LYS A 7 -17.44 -13.19 15.98
CA LYS A 7 -17.17 -12.48 17.23
C LYS A 7 -15.67 -12.35 17.53
N MET A 8 -14.81 -12.84 16.64
CA MET A 8 -13.35 -12.79 16.81
C MET A 8 -12.75 -11.69 15.95
N LEU A 9 -11.78 -10.96 16.49
CA LEU A 9 -10.93 -10.04 15.75
C LEU A 9 -9.55 -10.67 15.58
N LEU A 10 -9.11 -10.83 14.33
CA LEU A 10 -7.73 -11.24 14.04
C LEU A 10 -6.83 -10.00 14.04
N ILE A 11 -5.82 -10.00 14.89
CA ILE A 11 -4.75 -8.99 14.89
C ILE A 11 -3.47 -9.68 14.45
N SER A 12 -2.85 -9.16 13.39
CA SER A 12 -1.55 -9.62 12.90
C SER A 12 -0.59 -8.43 12.88
N SER A 13 0.67 -8.69 13.18
CA SER A 13 1.75 -7.71 13.10
C SER A 13 2.97 -8.35 12.46
N MET A 14 3.62 -7.61 11.57
CA MET A 14 4.83 -8.03 10.88
C MET A 14 5.73 -6.80 10.70
N HIS A 15 7.04 -6.98 10.87
CA HIS A 15 8.00 -5.90 10.66
C HIS A 15 8.04 -5.47 9.19
N PHE A 16 8.24 -4.19 8.91
CA PHE A 16 8.39 -3.72 7.54
C PHE A 16 9.81 -3.99 7.03
N MET A 17 9.98 -4.28 5.73
CA MET A 17 11.30 -4.42 5.10
C MET A 17 11.68 -3.15 4.35
N ASP A 18 12.89 -2.68 4.60
CA ASP A 18 13.54 -1.59 3.88
C ASP A 18 14.61 -2.16 2.91
N PRO A 19 15.28 -1.31 2.11
CA PRO A 19 16.29 -1.78 1.16
C PRO A 19 17.50 -2.51 1.79
N TYR A 20 17.80 -2.33 3.07
CA TYR A 20 18.96 -2.93 3.74
C TYR A 20 18.67 -4.29 4.39
N ASN A 21 17.41 -4.65 4.58
CA ASN A 21 16.98 -5.93 5.16
C ASN A 21 15.97 -6.68 4.26
N PHE A 22 16.03 -6.42 2.96
CA PHE A 22 15.07 -6.94 1.99
C PHE A 22 15.26 -8.45 1.74
N ASP A 23 14.23 -9.24 2.06
CA ASP A 23 14.22 -10.71 1.88
C ASP A 23 13.24 -11.13 0.78
N LEU A 24 13.78 -11.72 -0.30
CA LEU A 24 13.02 -12.17 -1.46
C LEU A 24 12.12 -13.38 -1.17
N GLU A 25 12.53 -14.32 -0.33
CA GLU A 25 11.71 -15.50 -0.01
C GLU A 25 10.45 -15.08 0.74
N ARG A 26 10.60 -14.10 1.64
CA ARG A 26 9.49 -13.53 2.37
C ARG A 26 8.56 -12.71 1.48
N VAL A 27 9.10 -11.96 0.53
CA VAL A 27 8.29 -11.23 -0.46
C VAL A 27 7.42 -12.17 -1.29
N GLN A 28 7.95 -13.34 -1.69
CA GLN A 28 7.20 -14.34 -2.46
C GLN A 28 5.98 -14.91 -1.70
N ARG A 29 5.99 -14.83 -0.37
CA ARG A 29 4.92 -15.32 0.51
C ARG A 29 4.10 -14.18 1.15
N CYS A 30 4.22 -12.96 0.63
CA CYS A 30 3.49 -11.82 1.18
C CYS A 30 1.97 -12.01 1.01
N CYS A 31 1.18 -11.58 1.99
CA CYS A 31 -0.29 -11.61 1.91
C CYS A 31 -0.89 -10.23 1.54
N ILE A 32 -0.08 -9.17 1.52
CA ILE A 32 -0.52 -7.79 1.29
C ILE A 32 0.06 -7.31 -0.04
N HIS A 33 -0.82 -6.90 -0.95
CA HIS A 33 -0.45 -6.53 -2.31
C HIS A 33 -1.15 -5.27 -2.78
N TYR A 34 -0.49 -4.54 -3.67
CA TYR A 34 -1.06 -3.45 -4.44
C TYR A 34 -1.37 -3.93 -5.85
N ALA A 35 -2.61 -3.70 -6.29
CA ALA A 35 -2.96 -3.80 -7.70
C ALA A 35 -2.66 -2.45 -8.37
N VAL A 36 -1.96 -2.49 -9.50
CA VAL A 36 -1.70 -1.30 -10.33
C VAL A 36 -2.48 -1.38 -11.65
N PRO A 37 -2.85 -0.24 -12.25
CA PRO A 37 -3.69 -0.20 -13.46
C PRO A 37 -3.13 -0.93 -14.67
N ASP A 38 -1.82 -1.20 -14.72
CA ASP A 38 -1.19 -1.99 -15.79
C ASP A 38 -1.30 -3.51 -15.60
N GLY A 39 -2.08 -3.95 -14.60
CA GLY A 39 -2.42 -5.35 -14.36
C GLY A 39 -1.44 -6.10 -13.44
N ARG A 40 -0.37 -5.44 -12.97
CA ARG A 40 0.57 -6.08 -12.03
C ARG A 40 0.00 -6.11 -10.61
N ILE A 41 0.35 -7.18 -9.87
CA ILE A 41 0.10 -7.33 -8.44
C ILE A 41 1.46 -7.30 -7.73
N ILE A 42 1.68 -6.28 -6.91
CA ILE A 42 2.99 -5.98 -6.33
C ILE A 42 2.93 -6.17 -4.80
N PRO A 43 3.77 -7.03 -4.20
CA PRO A 43 3.85 -7.18 -2.74
C PRO A 43 4.16 -5.86 -2.02
N PHE A 44 3.65 -5.71 -0.80
CA PHE A 44 3.74 -4.46 -0.03
C PHE A 44 5.16 -3.90 0.11
N CYS A 45 6.13 -4.74 0.50
CA CYS A 45 7.51 -4.29 0.71
C CYS A 45 8.19 -3.95 -0.62
N SER A 46 7.98 -4.75 -1.68
CA SER A 46 8.49 -4.44 -3.03
C SER A 46 7.91 -3.15 -3.59
N MET A 47 6.62 -2.91 -3.36
CA MET A 47 5.96 -1.66 -3.76
C MET A 47 6.67 -0.48 -3.11
N ASN A 48 6.78 -0.46 -1.79
CA ASN A 48 7.31 0.68 -1.05
C ASN A 48 8.82 0.91 -1.26
N SER A 49 9.63 -0.16 -1.32
CA SER A 49 11.09 -0.04 -1.38
C SER A 49 11.65 0.10 -2.80
N ILE A 50 10.89 -0.28 -3.84
CA ILE A 50 11.40 -0.36 -5.23
C ILE A 50 10.50 0.36 -6.23
N HIS A 51 9.19 0.10 -6.22
CA HIS A 51 8.31 0.49 -7.33
C HIS A 51 7.59 1.83 -7.13
N ARG A 52 7.45 2.28 -5.88
CA ARG A 52 6.58 3.40 -5.48
C ARG A 52 6.87 4.68 -6.25
N THR A 53 8.12 5.13 -6.29
CA THR A 53 8.51 6.39 -6.95
C THR A 53 8.05 6.42 -8.41
N LYS A 54 8.35 5.37 -9.18
CA LYS A 54 7.99 5.28 -10.60
C LYS A 54 6.48 5.22 -10.84
N ILE A 55 5.71 4.69 -9.89
CA ILE A 55 4.26 4.58 -9.98
C ILE A 55 3.61 5.91 -9.63
N GLU A 56 4.06 6.57 -8.55
CA GLU A 56 3.57 7.89 -8.14
C GLU A 56 3.91 8.96 -9.18
N GLU A 57 5.07 8.90 -9.85
CA GLU A 57 5.39 9.80 -10.96
C GLU A 57 4.42 9.64 -12.15
N LYS A 58 3.97 8.42 -12.43
CA LYS A 58 3.11 8.13 -13.59
C LYS A 58 1.62 8.35 -13.31
N LEU A 59 1.17 8.05 -12.09
CA LEU A 59 -0.25 7.98 -11.73
C LEU A 59 -0.65 9.01 -10.67
N GLY A 60 0.32 9.57 -9.95
CA GLY A 60 0.06 10.55 -8.90
C GLY A 60 -0.41 11.88 -9.47
N THR A 61 -1.29 12.55 -8.73
CA THR A 61 -1.67 13.94 -9.02
C THR A 61 -0.80 14.88 -8.17
N PRO A 62 -0.12 15.87 -8.77
CA PRO A 62 0.64 16.86 -8.01
C PRO A 62 -0.23 17.61 -6.99
N LEU A 63 0.32 17.92 -5.82
CA LEU A 63 -0.41 18.60 -4.74
C LEU A 63 -1.02 19.95 -5.17
N LYS A 64 -0.32 20.69 -6.03
CA LYS A 64 -0.83 21.98 -6.55
C LYS A 64 -2.11 21.79 -7.35
N GLU A 65 -2.13 20.80 -8.24
CA GLU A 65 -3.30 20.47 -9.07
C GLU A 65 -4.45 19.95 -8.21
N TRP A 66 -4.14 19.08 -7.24
CA TRP A 66 -5.15 18.54 -6.34
C TRP A 66 -5.85 19.65 -5.53
N LYS A 67 -5.09 20.61 -4.97
CA LYS A 67 -5.61 21.76 -4.23
C LYS A 67 -6.45 22.71 -5.09
N GLN A 68 -6.17 22.82 -6.39
CA GLN A 68 -7.00 23.63 -7.29
C GLN A 68 -8.34 22.95 -7.58
N LYS A 69 -8.33 21.62 -7.77
CA LYS A 69 -9.54 20.83 -8.00
C LYS A 69 -10.42 20.72 -6.74
N HIS A 70 -9.80 20.66 -5.57
CA HIS A 70 -10.49 20.48 -4.28
C HIS A 70 -10.37 21.75 -3.44
N LYS A 71 -11.47 22.50 -3.31
CA LYS A 71 -11.56 23.73 -2.51
C LYS A 71 -11.65 23.47 -0.99
N ILE A 72 -11.19 22.31 -0.53
CA ILE A 72 -11.22 21.87 0.86
C ILE A 72 -9.78 21.67 1.34
N GLY A 73 -9.54 21.95 2.62
CA GLY A 73 -8.26 21.68 3.25
C GLY A 73 -7.95 20.18 3.25
N ILE A 74 -6.68 19.81 3.05
CA ILE A 74 -6.25 18.39 3.03
C ILE A 74 -6.67 17.66 4.31
N GLY A 75 -6.67 18.35 5.46
CA GLY A 75 -7.08 17.78 6.75
C GLY A 75 -8.59 17.60 6.92
N GLU A 76 -9.41 18.12 6.00
CA GLU A 76 -10.88 18.00 6.04
C GLU A 76 -11.39 16.82 5.20
N VAL A 77 -10.48 16.11 4.51
CA VAL A 77 -10.80 14.95 3.65
C VAL A 77 -10.63 13.61 4.38
N ALA A 78 -10.06 13.63 5.60
CA ALA A 78 -9.78 12.45 6.42
C ALA A 78 -10.94 12.11 7.36
#